data_AF-A0A933DLJ0-F1
#
_entry.id   AF-A0A933DLJ0-F1
#
_cell.length_a   1.000
_cell.length_b   1.000
_cell.length_c   1.000
_cell.angle_alpha   90.00
_cell.angle_beta   90.00
_cell.angle_gamma   90.00
#
_symmetry.space_group_name_H-M   'P 1'
#
loop_
_entity.id
_entity.type
_entity.pdbx_description
1 polymer ?
#
loop_
_entity_poly.entity_id
_entity_poly.type
_entity_poly.pdbx_seq_one_letter_code
_entity_poly.pdbx_strand_id
1 'polypeptide(L)'
;MNEIFKRLFAKNNLPEADVASFAKEFSSVVFVTLVGATNDKLSEDERTKIQLCWKDGKSNEVFSLIKNKYSEEEWEKTIETHIMPLWKSYAKEVVQLGK
;
A
#
# COMPACT_ATOMS: atom_id res chain seq x y z
N MET A 1 2.58 -9.55 -6.85
CA MET A 1 2.30 -9.24 -5.43
C MET A 1 3.44 -8.36 -4.93
N ASN A 2 3.15 -7.11 -4.59
CA ASN A 2 4.14 -6.06 -4.26
C ASN A 2 5.04 -6.49 -3.08
N GLU A 3 6.36 -6.24 -3.15
CA GLU A 3 7.33 -6.68 -2.13
C GLU A 3 7.04 -6.15 -0.72
N ILE A 4 6.42 -4.97 -0.63
CA ILE A 4 5.98 -4.36 0.63
C ILE A 4 4.96 -5.27 1.32
N PHE A 5 3.98 -5.76 0.57
CA PHE A 5 2.98 -6.69 1.11
C PHE A 5 3.65 -7.99 1.54
N LYS A 6 4.54 -8.56 0.72
CA LYS A 6 5.28 -9.78 1.11
C LYS A 6 6.04 -9.60 2.42
N ARG A 7 6.75 -8.48 2.62
CA ARG A 7 7.44 -8.17 3.88
C ARG A 7 6.46 -8.01 5.06
N LEU A 8 5.35 -7.29 4.86
CA LEU A 8 4.32 -7.10 5.89
C LEU A 8 3.67 -8.43 6.30
N PHE A 9 3.30 -9.26 5.32
CA PHE A 9 2.71 -10.58 5.56
C PHE A 9 3.68 -11.54 6.24
N ALA A 10 4.95 -11.58 5.80
CA ALA A 10 5.98 -12.42 6.40
C ALA A 10 6.26 -12.05 7.87
N LYS A 11 6.27 -10.75 8.20
CA LYS A 11 6.47 -10.27 9.57
C LYS A 11 5.33 -10.65 10.54
N ASN A 12 4.17 -11.05 10.02
CA ASN A 12 2.96 -11.31 10.81
C ASN A 12 2.44 -12.77 10.70
N ASN A 13 3.23 -13.69 10.12
CA ASN A 13 2.89 -15.13 10.04
C ASN A 13 1.50 -15.43 9.44
N LEU A 14 1.11 -14.73 8.38
CA LEU A 14 -0.18 -14.98 7.73
C LEU A 14 -0.14 -16.14 6.74
N PRO A 15 -1.20 -16.97 6.67
CA PRO A 15 -1.29 -18.06 5.70
C PRO A 15 -1.27 -17.53 4.26
N GLU A 16 -0.46 -18.14 3.40
CA GLU A 16 -0.26 -17.70 2.01
C GLU A 16 -1.54 -17.69 1.17
N ALA A 17 -2.51 -18.54 1.51
CA ALA A 17 -3.83 -18.58 0.87
C ALA A 17 -4.65 -17.30 1.13
N ASP A 18 -4.57 -16.75 2.33
CA ASP A 18 -5.30 -15.53 2.68
C ASP A 18 -4.54 -14.27 2.23
N VAL A 19 -3.21 -14.38 2.08
CA VAL A 19 -2.35 -13.30 1.58
C VAL A 19 -2.79 -12.78 0.21
N ALA A 20 -3.27 -13.62 -0.70
CA ALA A 20 -3.70 -13.17 -2.03
C ALA A 20 -5.00 -12.35 -1.98
N SER A 21 -6.00 -12.79 -1.20
CA SER A 21 -7.25 -12.05 -0.98
C SER A 21 -6.98 -10.76 -0.20
N PHE A 22 -6.21 -10.85 0.88
CA PHE A 22 -5.83 -9.70 1.70
C PHE A 22 -5.01 -8.68 0.91
N ALA A 23 -4.07 -9.11 0.07
CA ALA A 23 -3.30 -8.19 -0.75
C ALA A 23 -4.20 -7.38 -1.68
N LYS A 24 -5.28 -7.96 -2.21
CA LYS A 24 -6.19 -7.26 -3.13
C LYS A 24 -6.98 -6.18 -2.40
N GLU A 25 -7.62 -6.52 -1.28
CA GLU A 25 -8.44 -5.55 -0.51
C GLU A 25 -7.58 -4.50 0.17
N PHE A 26 -6.50 -4.94 0.83
CA PHE A 26 -5.59 -4.05 1.54
C PHE A 26 -4.82 -3.15 0.57
N SER A 27 -4.54 -3.59 -0.67
CA SER A 27 -3.87 -2.73 -1.65
C SER A 27 -4.63 -1.45 -1.93
N SER A 28 -5.95 -1.51 -2.09
CA SER A 28 -6.77 -0.32 -2.36
C SER A 28 -6.70 0.70 -1.24
N VAL A 29 -6.72 0.23 0.02
CA VAL A 29 -6.55 1.08 1.20
C VAL A 29 -5.17 1.71 1.23
N VAL A 30 -4.12 0.90 1.05
CA VAL A 30 -2.73 1.38 1.01
C VAL A 30 -2.53 2.41 -0.10
N PHE A 31 -3.15 2.22 -1.27
CA PHE A 31 -3.08 3.18 -2.36
C PHE A 31 -3.66 4.53 -1.99
N VAL A 32 -4.89 4.57 -1.48
CA VAL A 32 -5.55 5.83 -1.13
C VAL A 32 -4.75 6.57 -0.06
N THR A 33 -4.25 5.84 0.94
CA THR A 33 -3.42 6.43 1.98
C THR A 33 -2.12 6.98 1.44
N LEU A 34 -1.42 6.24 0.57
CA LEU A 34 -0.18 6.72 -0.04
C LEU A 34 -0.43 7.94 -0.91
N VAL A 35 -1.42 7.91 -1.80
CA VAL A 35 -1.76 9.09 -2.63
C VAL A 35 -2.05 10.30 -1.75
N GLY A 36 -2.78 10.13 -0.65
CA GLY A 36 -3.00 11.19 0.33
C GLY A 36 -1.72 11.71 0.99
N ALA A 37 -0.85 10.80 1.43
CA ALA A 37 0.42 11.13 2.10
C ALA A 37 1.50 11.68 1.16
N THR A 38 1.37 11.47 -0.16
CA THR A 38 2.31 11.96 -1.18
C THR A 38 1.73 13.14 -1.96
N ASN A 39 0.49 13.55 -1.70
CA ASN A 39 -0.22 14.52 -2.53
C ASN A 39 0.57 15.83 -2.68
N ASP A 40 1.16 16.32 -1.60
CA ASP A 40 2.01 17.51 -1.55
C ASP A 40 3.32 17.40 -2.36
N LYS A 41 3.81 16.17 -2.61
CA LYS A 41 5.00 15.89 -3.42
C LYS A 41 4.70 15.63 -4.90
N LEU A 42 3.42 15.52 -5.28
CA LEU A 42 2.98 15.20 -6.64
C LEU A 42 2.60 16.48 -7.41
N SER A 43 3.12 16.60 -8.63
CA SER A 43 2.64 17.61 -9.57
C SER A 43 1.21 17.29 -10.05
N GLU A 44 0.54 18.27 -10.65
CA GLU A 44 -0.81 18.08 -11.21
C GLU A 44 -0.86 17.01 -12.30
N ASP A 45 0.16 16.98 -13.17
CA ASP A 45 0.31 15.95 -14.20
C ASP A 45 0.48 14.54 -13.60
N GLU A 46 1.23 14.44 -12.50
CA GLU A 46 1.46 13.18 -11.82
C GLU A 46 0.22 12.69 -11.10
N ARG A 47 -0.56 13.59 -10.50
CA ARG A 47 -1.86 13.26 -9.90
C ARG A 47 -2.82 12.74 -10.98
N THR A 48 -2.87 13.42 -12.12
CA THR A 48 -3.67 12.97 -13.29
C THR A 48 -3.23 11.60 -13.77
N LYS A 49 -1.91 11.37 -13.89
CA LYS A 49 -1.36 10.08 -14.29
C LYS A 49 -1.69 8.97 -13.30
N ILE A 50 -1.58 9.23 -12.00
CA ILE A 50 -1.97 8.29 -10.94
C ILE A 50 -3.45 7.95 -11.04
N GLN A 51 -4.32 8.93 -11.24
CA GLN A 51 -5.76 8.70 -11.41
C GLN A 51 -6.07 7.85 -12.65
N LEU A 52 -5.37 8.06 -13.76
CA LEU A 52 -5.52 7.26 -14.98
C LEU A 52 -5.03 5.83 -14.77
N CYS A 53 -3.80 5.66 -14.24
CA CYS A 53 -3.26 4.33 -13.91
C CYS A 53 -4.17 3.58 -12.92
N TRP A 54 -4.82 4.29 -11.99
CA TRP A 54 -5.79 3.69 -11.07
C TRP A 54 -7.05 3.21 -11.79
N LYS A 55 -7.65 4.03 -12.66
CA LYS A 55 -8.82 3.65 -13.46
C LYS A 55 -8.53 2.45 -14.37
N ASP A 56 -7.31 2.36 -14.89
CA ASP A 56 -6.86 1.25 -15.75
C ASP A 56 -6.47 -0.01 -14.96
N GLY A 57 -6.58 -0.01 -13.62
CA GLY A 57 -6.16 -1.13 -12.78
C GLY A 57 -4.65 -1.36 -12.73
N LYS A 58 -3.85 -0.38 -13.15
CA LYS A 58 -2.37 -0.42 -13.15
C LYS A 58 -1.79 -0.02 -11.80
N SER A 59 -2.22 -0.73 -10.76
CA SER A 59 -1.81 -0.57 -9.37
C SER A 59 -0.27 -0.50 -9.21
N ASN A 60 0.48 -1.36 -9.91
CA ASN A 60 1.94 -1.35 -9.79
C ASN A 60 2.58 -0.06 -10.31
N GLU A 61 2.07 0.52 -11.40
CA GLU A 61 2.57 1.80 -11.92
C GLU A 61 2.31 2.95 -10.94
N VAL A 62 1.14 2.97 -10.30
CA VAL A 62 0.82 3.95 -9.26
C VAL A 62 1.84 3.87 -8.11
N PHE A 63 2.13 2.66 -7.62
CA PHE A 63 3.13 2.48 -6.57
C PHE A 63 4.52 2.95 -7.00
N SER A 64 4.94 2.63 -8.23
CA SER A 64 6.23 3.07 -8.73
C SER A 64 6.32 4.59 -8.83
N LEU A 65 5.27 5.25 -9.34
CA LEU A 65 5.21 6.71 -9.43
C LEU A 65 5.32 7.37 -8.05
N ILE A 66 4.60 6.83 -7.07
CA ILE A 66 4.64 7.32 -5.70
C ILE A 66 6.01 7.06 -5.06
N LYS A 67 6.52 5.82 -5.13
CA LYS A 67 7.80 5.42 -4.53
C LYS A 67 8.95 6.29 -5.03
N ASN A 68 8.94 6.67 -6.31
CA ASN A 68 9.97 7.51 -6.91
C ASN A 68 10.01 8.95 -6.35
N LYS A 69 9.01 9.36 -5.55
CA LYS A 69 8.99 10.66 -4.84
C LYS A 69 9.67 10.63 -3.48
N TYR A 70 10.12 9.47 -3.05
CA TYR A 70 10.76 9.28 -1.77
C TYR A 70 12.15 8.70 -1.97
N SER A 71 13.10 9.19 -1.19
CA SER A 71 14.30 8.40 -0.91
C SER A 71 13.94 7.09 -0.19
N GLU A 72 14.85 6.13 -0.15
CA GLU A 72 14.60 4.83 0.50
C GLU A 72 14.22 4.99 1.98
N GLU A 73 14.95 5.84 2.74
CA GLU A 73 14.63 6.12 4.14
C GLU A 73 13.28 6.82 4.33
N GLU A 74 12.96 7.82 3.49
CA GLU A 74 11.66 8.50 3.56
C GLU A 74 10.52 7.55 3.20
N TRP A 75 10.77 6.63 2.27
CA TRP A 75 9.80 5.62 1.86
C TRP A 75 9.51 4.68 3.02
N GLU A 76 10.55 4.15 3.68
CA GLU A 76 10.37 3.30 4.85
C GLU A 76 9.60 4.02 5.97
N LYS A 77 9.95 5.27 6.28
CA LYS A 77 9.22 6.09 7.26
C LYS A 77 7.76 6.32 6.87
N THR A 78 7.49 6.54 5.59
CA THR A 78 6.12 6.71 5.08
C THR A 78 5.31 5.43 5.28
N ILE A 79 5.89 4.27 4.96
CA ILE A 79 5.27 2.96 5.20
C ILE A 79 5.04 2.74 6.70
N GLU A 80 6.00 3.04 7.56
CA GLU A 80 5.84 2.87 9.00
C GLU A 80 4.79 3.80 9.61
N THR A 81 4.73 5.04 9.15
CA THR A 81 3.84 6.07 9.71
C THR A 81 2.41 5.91 9.23
N HIS A 82 2.22 5.61 7.94
CA HIS A 82 0.90 5.63 7.32
C HIS A 82 0.34 4.24 7.03
N ILE A 83 1.18 3.27 6.65
CA ILE A 83 0.73 1.96 6.17
C ILE A 83 0.73 0.92 7.30
N MET A 84 1.73 0.95 8.18
CA MET A 84 1.83 0.00 9.29
C MET A 84 0.65 0.08 10.28
N PRO A 85 0.10 1.26 10.63
CA PRO A 85 -1.07 1.33 11.51
C PRO A 85 -2.32 0.74 10.86
N LEU A 86 -2.53 1.02 9.57
CA LEU A 86 -3.63 0.44 8.79
C LEU A 86 -3.50 -1.08 8.70
N TRP A 87 -2.29 -1.55 8.45
CA TRP A 87 -1.98 -2.98 8.45
C TRP A 87 -2.29 -3.63 9.79
N LYS A 88 -1.90 -3.01 10.90
CA LYS A 88 -2.19 -3.52 12.26
C LYS A 88 -3.68 -3.55 12.55
N SER A 89 -4.42 -2.51 12.15
CA SER A 89 -5.89 -2.47 12.31
C SER A 89 -6.55 -3.58 11.48
N TYR A 90 -6.19 -3.65 10.20
CA TYR A 90 -6.70 -4.64 9.27
C TYR A 90 -6.39 -6.07 9.73
N ALA A 91 -5.15 -6.34 10.14
CA ALA A 91 -4.76 -7.63 10.68
C ALA A 91 -5.53 -7.96 11.97
N LYS A 92 -5.74 -6.99 12.86
CA LYS A 92 -6.51 -7.23 14.09
C LYS A 92 -7.96 -7.60 13.76
N GLU A 93 -8.61 -6.85 12.88
CA GLU A 93 -10.02 -7.08 12.54
C GLU A 93 -10.19 -8.37 11.75
N VAL A 94 -9.34 -8.63 10.76
CA VAL A 94 -9.54 -9.74 9.82
C VAL A 94 -8.93 -11.05 10.33
N VAL A 95 -7.82 -11.02 11.06
CA VAL A 95 -7.12 -12.23 11.55
C VAL A 95 -7.66 -12.70 12.91
N GLN A 96 -8.17 -11.79 13.76
CA GLN A 96 -8.80 -12.20 15.03
C GLN A 96 -10.27 -12.64 14.87
N LEU A 97 -10.99 -12.18 13.84
CA LEU A 97 -12.36 -12.64 13.56
C LEU A 97 -12.40 -14.00 12.83
N GLY A 98 -11.27 -14.52 12.38
CA GLY A 98 -11.13 -15.85 11.78
C GLY A 98 -10.83 -16.98 12.78
N LYS A 99 -10.91 -16.73 14.09
CA LYS A 99 -10.77 -17.73 15.16
C LYS A 99 -12.06 -17.93 15.93
#